data_AF-A0A933ECD4-F1
#
_entry.id   AF-A0A933ECD4-F1
#
_cell.length_a   1.000
_cell.length_b   1.000
_cell.length_c   1.000
_cell.angle_alpha   90.00
_cell.angle_beta   90.00
_cell.angle_gamma   90.00
#
_symmetry.space_group_name_H-M   'P 1'
#
loop_
_entity.id
_entity.type
_entity.pdbx_description
1 polymer ?
#
loop_
_entity_poly.entity_id
_entity_poly.type
_entity_poly.pdbx_seq_one_letter_code
_entity_poly.pdbx_strand_id
1 'polypeptide(L)' 'MEAVASHRLVTLRGMGGIGKTRLADEVAARASQRFDDGVFFVKLANTADSEASVAAELVAGLNVNPADFLNERVALA' A
#
# COMPACT_ATOMS: atom_id res chain seq x y z
N MET A 1 -6.86 -9.95 12.43
CA MET A 1 -6.37 -10.40 11.11
C MET A 1 -7.50 -10.66 10.13
N GLU A 2 -8.69 -11.09 10.58
CA GLU A 2 -9.83 -11.38 9.70
C GLU A 2 -10.15 -10.25 8.72
N ALA A 3 -10.35 -9.01 9.18
CA ALA A 3 -10.66 -7.87 8.30
C ALA A 3 -9.64 -7.68 7.16
N VAL A 4 -8.35 -7.83 7.45
CA VAL A 4 -7.26 -7.72 6.46
C VAL A 4 -7.23 -8.94 5.52
N ALA A 5 -7.68 -10.09 5.98
CA ALA A 5 -7.72 -11.32 5.20
C ALA A 5 -8.93 -11.40 4.24
N SER A 6 -10.05 -10.76 4.60
CA SER A 6 -11.31 -10.84 3.84
C SER A 6 -11.64 -9.58 3.03
N HIS A 7 -10.91 -8.48 3.21
CA HIS A 7 -11.19 -7.21 2.53
C HIS A 7 -9.93 -6.66 1.85
N ARG A 8 -10.12 -6.07 0.66
CA ARG A 8 -9.05 -5.41 -0.11
C ARG A 8 -8.64 -4.05 0.46
N LEU A 9 -9.53 -3.41 1.23
CA LEU A 9 -9.30 -2.11 1.85
C LEU A 9 -9.89 -2.12 3.25
N VAL A 10 -9.09 -1.74 4.24
CA VAL A 10 -9.51 -1.56 5.63
C VAL A 10 -9.11 -0.15 6.06
N THR A 11 -10.06 0.64 6.54
CA THR A 11 -9.81 2.00 7.03
C THR A 11 -9.79 2.03 8.55
N LEU A 12 -8.67 2.43 9.15
CA LEU A 12 -8.55 2.62 10.60
C LEU A 12 -8.85 4.08 10.97
N ARG A 13 -9.96 4.31 11.68
CA ARG A 13 -10.39 5.63 12.15
C ARG A 13 -10.13 5.79 13.65
N GLY A 14 -9.83 7.01 14.08
CA GLY A 14 -9.63 7.33 15.49
C GLY A 14 -8.87 8.63 15.71
N MET A 15 -8.88 9.12 16.95
CA MET A 15 -8.22 10.37 17.37
C MET A 15 -6.71 10.39 17.04
N GLY A 16 -6.13 11.58 16.94
CA GLY A 16 -4.69 11.77 16.81
C GLY A 16 -3.93 11.11 17.97
N GLY A 17 -2.77 10.52 17.71
CA GLY A 17 -1.93 9.93 18.75
C GLY A 17 -2.36 8.57 19.31
N ILE A 18 -3.53 8.01 18.93
CA ILE A 18 -4.02 6.72 19.46
C ILE A 18 -3.24 5.48 18.95
N GLY A 19 -2.17 5.69 18.17
CA GLY A 19 -1.31 4.59 17.70
C GLY A 19 -1.74 3.93 16.39
N LYS A 20 -2.56 4.58 15.54
CA LYS A 20 -3.01 4.02 14.25
C LYS A 20 -1.86 3.52 13.37
N THR A 21 -0.80 4.32 13.23
CA THR A 21 0.39 3.94 12.45
C THR A 21 1.10 2.75 13.07
N ARG A 22 1.27 2.74 14.40
CA ARG A 22 1.87 1.60 15.11
C ARG A 22 1.06 0.33 14.94
N LEU A 23 -0.28 0.42 14.98
CA LEU A 23 -1.15 -0.72 14.73
C LEU A 23 -1.04 -1.22 13.28
N ALA A 24 -0.97 -0.31 12.31
CA ALA A 24 -0.78 -0.69 10.90
C ALA A 24 0.55 -1.43 10.69
N ASP A 25 1.66 -0.97 11.28
CA ASP A 25 2.96 -1.65 11.21
C ASP A 25 2.91 -3.04 11.85
N GLU A 26 2.32 -3.18 13.04
CA GLU A 26 2.16 -4.48 13.70
C GLU A 26 1.32 -5.46 12.87
N VAL A 27 0.27 -4.96 12.24
CA VAL A 27 -0.58 -5.75 11.32
C VAL A 27 0.22 -6.16 10.08
N ALA A 28 0.99 -5.25 9.48
CA ALA A 28 1.85 -5.53 8.33
C ALA A 28 2.90 -6.60 8.65
N ALA A 29 3.58 -6.49 9.79
CA ALA A 29 4.56 -7.48 10.25
C ALA A 29 3.94 -8.88 10.38
N ARG A 30 2.73 -8.98 10.94
CA ARG A 30 2.01 -10.26 11.07
C ARG A 30 1.44 -10.76 9.74
N ALA A 31 1.12 -9.87 8.81
CA ALA A 31 0.59 -10.19 7.50
C ALA A 31 1.67 -10.59 6.49
N SER A 32 2.94 -10.24 6.73
CA SER A 32 4.08 -10.53 5.83
C SER A 32 4.16 -11.99 5.39
N GLN A 33 3.81 -12.94 6.25
CA GLN A 33 3.83 -14.38 5.95
C GLN A 33 2.67 -14.85 5.06
N ARG A 34 1.71 -13.97 4.76
CA ARG A 34 0.48 -14.30 4.01
C ARG A 34 0.49 -13.82 2.56
N PHE A 35 1.33 -12.83 2.24
CA PHE A 35 1.42 -12.25 0.91
C PHE A 35 2.79 -12.60 0.34
N ASP A 36 2.83 -13.36 -0.76
CA ASP A 36 4.08 -13.84 -1.37
C ASP A 36 4.97 -12.68 -1.83
N ASP A 37 4.35 -11.59 -2.29
CA ASP A 37 5.02 -10.36 -2.70
C ASP A 37 5.44 -9.46 -1.51
N GLY A 38 5.08 -9.86 -0.29
CA GLY A 38 5.36 -9.12 0.93
C GLY A 38 4.33 -8.04 1.27
N VAL A 39 4.69 -7.16 2.21
CA VAL A 39 3.86 -6.04 2.68
C VAL A 39 4.69 -4.77 2.68
N PHE A 40 4.12 -3.70 2.14
CA PHE A 40 4.79 -2.42 1.93
C PHE A 40 4.10 -1.31 2.73
N PHE A 41 4.89 -0.41 3.30
CA PHE A 41 4.38 0.79 3.95
C PHE A 41 4.43 1.97 2.98
N VAL A 42 3.27 2.53 2.66
CA VAL A 42 3.14 3.69 1.76
C VAL A 42 2.61 4.89 2.55
N LYS A 43 3.42 5.95 2.65
CA LYS A 43 3.08 7.14 3.44
C LYS A 43 2.34 8.17 2.58
N LEU A 44 1.02 8.20 2.67
CA LEU A 44 0.19 9.19 1.99
C LEU A 44 0.14 10.57 2.68
N ALA A 45 1.10 10.90 3.55
CA ALA A 45 1.02 12.12 4.38
C ALA A 45 1.26 13.42 3.58
N ASN A 46 1.92 13.32 2.43
CA ASN A 46 2.28 14.46 1.58
C ASN A 46 1.50 14.45 0.25
N THR A 47 0.49 13.60 0.10
CA THR A 47 -0.28 13.59 -1.14
C THR A 47 -1.17 14.82 -1.22
N ALA A 48 -1.05 15.57 -2.31
CA ALA A 48 -2.08 16.53 -2.69
C ALA A 48 -3.39 15.76 -3.00
N ASP A 49 -4.54 16.45 -3.00
CA ASP A 49 -5.84 15.89 -3.38
C ASP A 49 -5.91 15.62 -4.91
N SER A 50 -5.01 14.79 -5.42
CA SER A 50 -5.01 14.32 -6.80
C SER A 50 -4.63 12.85 -6.86
N GLU A 51 -5.28 12.11 -7.76
CA GLU A 51 -4.99 10.69 -8.01
C GLU A 51 -3.52 10.48 -8.42
N ALA A 52 -2.97 11.41 -9.20
CA ALA A 52 -1.57 11.38 -9.63
C ALA A 52 -0.60 11.43 -8.44
N SER A 53 -0.92 12.22 -7.40
CA SER A 53 -0.08 12.30 -6.21
C SER A 53 -0.10 10.99 -5.40
N VAL A 54 -1.27 10.34 -5.30
CA VAL A 54 -1.40 9.04 -4.63
C VAL A 54 -0.66 7.95 -5.39
N ALA A 55 -0.79 7.94 -6.72
CA ALA A 55 -0.07 7.00 -7.58
C ALA A 55 1.45 7.14 -7.43
N ALA A 56 1.96 8.37 -7.33
CA ALA A 56 3.39 8.62 -7.15
C ALA A 56 3.92 8.04 -5.83
N GLU A 57 3.21 8.22 -4.71
CA GLU A 57 3.59 7.63 -3.42
C GLU A 57 3.53 6.10 -3.45
N LEU A 58 2.54 5.51 -4.12
CA LEU A 58 2.44 4.05 -4.30
C LEU A 58 3.63 3.49 -5.07
N VAL A 59 3.99 4.11 -6.21
CA VAL A 59 5.15 3.70 -7.02
C VAL A 59 6.44 3.77 -6.19
N ALA A 60 6.63 4.87 -5.45
CA ALA A 60 7.79 5.04 -4.59
C ALA A 60 7.83 4.01 -3.45
N GLY A 61 6.70 3.78 -2.77
CA GLY A 61 6.63 2.86 -1.63
C GLY A 61 6.71 1.38 -2.00
N LEU A 62 6.30 1.01 -3.22
CA LEU A 62 6.43 -0.34 -3.76
C LEU A 62 7.81 -0.58 -4.40
N ASN A 63 8.62 0.47 -4.60
CA ASN A 63 9.89 0.42 -5.31
C ASN A 63 9.76 -0.24 -6.70
N VAL A 64 8.66 0.03 -7.39
CA VAL A 64 8.38 -0.49 -8.72
C VAL A 64 8.83 0.53 -9.76
N ASN A 65 9.48 0.07 -10.83
CA ASN A 65 9.79 0.94 -11.96
C ASN A 65 8.63 0.86 -12.96
N PRO A 66 7.95 1.98 -13.28
CA PRO A 66 6.90 1.99 -14.30
C PRO A 66 7.34 1.41 -15.65
N ALA A 67 8.63 1.51 -15.98
CA ALA A 67 9.19 0.95 -17.20
C ALA A 67 9.13 -0.58 -17.26
N ASP A 68 9.09 -1.26 -16.10
CA ASP A 68 8.98 -2.72 -16.03
C ASP A 68 7.66 -3.20 -16.62
N PHE A 69 6.59 -2.40 -16.50
CA PHE A 69 5.25 -2.71 -17.00
C PHE A 69 4.99 -2.24 -18.44
N LEU A 70 5.86 -1.38 -18.99
CA LEU A 70 5.72 -0.92 -20.38
C LEU A 70 6.10 -2.01 -21.39
N ASN A 71 6.96 -2.95 -20.99
CA ASN A 71 7.39 -4.07 -21.83
C ASN A 71 6.33 -5.19 -21.94
N GLU A 72 5.42 -5.32 -20.97
CA GLU A 72 4.33 -6.32 -21.01
C GLU A 72 3.15 -5.91 -21.91
N ARG A 73 2.95 -4.61 -22.14
CA ARG A 73 1.79 -4.11 -22.90
C ARG A 73 1.89 -4.30 -24.41
N VAL A 74 3.05 -4.71 -24.94
CA VAL A 74 3.21 -5.03 -26.37
C VAL A 74 2.67 -6.44 -26.72
N ALA A 75 2.44 -7.31 -25.73
CA ALA A 75 1.96 -8.68 -25.95
C ALA A 75 0.43 -8.83 -26.01
N LEU A 76 -0.33 -7.73 -25.87
CA LEU A 76 -1.81 -7.72 -25.84
C LEU A 76 -2.45 -6.89 -26.97
N ALA A 77 -1.69 -6.60 -28.04
CA ALA A 77 -2.20 -5.96 -29.26
C ALA A 77 -2.35 -6.98 -30.39
#